data_AF-T1AGU8-F1
#
_entry.id   AF-T1AGU8-F1
#
_cell.length_a   1.000
_cell.length_b   1.000
_cell.length_c   1.000
_cell.angle_alpha   90.00
_cell.angle_beta   90.00
_cell.angle_gamma   90.00
#
_symmetry.space_group_name_H-M   'P 1'
#
loop_
_entity.id
_entity.type
_entity.pdbx_description
1 polymer ?
#
loop_
_entity_poly.entity_id
_entity_poly.type
_entity_poly.pdbx_seq_one_letter_code
_entity_poly.pdbx_strand_id
1 'polypeptide(L)'
;MTLGHTTQPDMFRSTADFCSGQVAADSIYALLHREAGKLFPDEAFADLFTDVGRRSVPPGIVAVVMVLQRLEGCSDREAVDRFSFDLRWKHAAGVDFDYPGFVHTVLVDFRARLARSARPERIFEVTLEVGRQAGLIGRRRVLDSTPIYDAVATMDTVTLIRSAIRGVLAAAGERAAQLRKQLDRDDDYAAAGKPVC
;
A
#
# COMPACT_ATOMS: atom_id res chain seq x y z
N MET A 1 21.12 -20.56 -34.64
CA MET A 1 20.38 -20.72 -33.38
C MET A 1 21.38 -20.97 -32.27
N THR A 2 21.58 -20.01 -31.37
CA THR A 2 22.42 -20.19 -30.17
C THR A 2 21.55 -20.77 -29.06
N LEU A 3 21.69 -22.06 -28.80
CA LEU A 3 21.10 -22.71 -27.64
C LEU A 3 21.72 -22.12 -26.37
N GLY A 4 20.89 -21.60 -25.47
CA GLY A 4 21.34 -21.15 -24.15
C GLY A 4 21.74 -22.35 -23.29
N HIS A 5 22.94 -22.31 -22.70
CA HIS A 5 23.35 -23.29 -21.70
C HIS A 5 22.79 -22.89 -20.33
N THR A 6 22.11 -23.82 -19.67
CA THR A 6 21.75 -23.69 -18.25
C THR A 6 23.01 -23.86 -17.40
N THR A 7 23.56 -22.74 -16.94
CA THR A 7 24.54 -22.73 -15.85
C THR A 7 23.76 -22.76 -14.54
N GLN A 8 24.02 -23.75 -13.69
CA GLN A 8 23.48 -23.74 -12.32
C GLN A 8 24.16 -22.59 -11.56
N PRO A 9 23.41 -21.65 -10.97
CA PRO A 9 23.99 -20.60 -10.16
C PRO A 9 24.63 -21.17 -8.90
N ASP A 10 25.62 -20.44 -8.38
CA ASP A 10 26.36 -20.77 -7.17
C ASP A 10 25.44 -20.93 -5.95
N MET A 11 25.59 -22.03 -5.22
CA MET A 11 24.74 -22.45 -4.09
C MET A 11 24.85 -21.50 -2.89
N PHE A 12 25.91 -20.68 -2.82
CA PHE A 12 26.23 -19.83 -1.67
C PHE A 12 25.82 -18.36 -1.83
N ARG A 13 24.98 -18.03 -2.82
CA ARG A 13 24.51 -16.64 -2.98
C ARG A 13 23.48 -16.26 -1.92
N SER A 14 23.70 -15.12 -1.27
CA SER A 14 22.73 -14.49 -0.37
C SER A 14 21.53 -13.95 -1.16
N THR A 15 20.40 -13.72 -0.47
CA THR A 15 19.24 -13.05 -1.08
C THR A 15 19.60 -11.65 -1.55
N ALA A 16 20.43 -10.94 -0.77
CA ALA A 16 20.87 -9.59 -1.12
C ALA A 16 21.68 -9.59 -2.42
N ASP A 17 22.64 -10.49 -2.57
CA ASP A 17 23.45 -10.60 -3.78
C ASP A 17 22.61 -11.02 -5.00
N PHE A 18 21.68 -11.96 -4.80
CA PHE A 18 20.79 -12.38 -5.88
C PHE A 18 19.89 -11.24 -6.35
N CYS A 19 19.25 -10.52 -5.42
CA CYS A 19 18.35 -9.42 -5.76
C CYS A 19 19.09 -8.17 -6.23
N SER A 20 20.37 -8.02 -5.89
CA SER A 20 21.20 -6.90 -6.35
C SER A 20 21.26 -6.85 -7.87
N GLY A 21 20.91 -5.69 -8.45
CA GLY A 21 20.85 -5.48 -9.89
C GLY A 21 19.66 -6.13 -10.61
N GLN A 22 18.87 -7.01 -9.96
CA GLN A 22 17.63 -7.56 -10.50
C GLN A 22 16.39 -6.79 -10.05
N VAL A 23 16.37 -6.38 -8.77
CA VAL A 23 15.32 -5.52 -8.22
C VAL A 23 15.61 -4.08 -8.63
N ALA A 24 14.63 -3.40 -9.22
CA ALA A 24 14.78 -2.01 -9.64
C ALA A 24 15.12 -1.11 -8.43
N ALA A 25 16.11 -0.24 -8.59
CA ALA A 25 16.65 0.58 -7.50
C ALA A 25 15.62 1.57 -6.91
N ASP A 26 14.63 1.96 -7.71
CA ASP A 26 13.51 2.82 -7.37
C ASP A 26 12.27 2.05 -6.87
N SER A 27 12.32 0.71 -6.81
CA SER A 27 11.23 -0.10 -6.28
C SER A 27 11.12 0.01 -4.76
N ILE A 28 9.91 -0.26 -4.25
CA ILE A 28 9.65 -0.32 -2.81
C ILE A 28 10.52 -1.36 -2.10
N TYR A 29 10.81 -2.50 -2.74
CA TYR A 29 11.61 -3.56 -2.14
C TYR A 29 13.06 -3.10 -1.90
N ALA A 30 13.65 -2.40 -2.87
CA ALA A 30 14.99 -1.83 -2.74
C ALA A 30 15.04 -0.70 -1.69
N LEU A 31 13.98 0.11 -1.60
CA LEU A 31 13.85 1.15 -0.56
C LEU A 31 13.79 0.53 0.84
N LEU A 32 12.93 -0.47 1.03
CA LEU A 32 12.77 -1.16 2.31
C LEU A 32 14.06 -1.90 2.69
N HIS A 33 14.71 -2.61 1.76
CA HIS A 33 15.99 -3.26 2.04
C HIS A 33 17.03 -2.29 2.61
N ARG A 34 17.10 -1.07 2.05
CA ARG A 34 18.08 -0.06 2.46
C ARG A 34 17.71 0.69 3.74
N GLU A 35 16.43 1.01 3.94
CA GLU A 35 15.99 1.94 4.98
C GLU A 35 15.20 1.28 6.11
N ALA A 36 14.70 0.04 5.97
CA ALA A 36 13.81 -0.58 6.94
C ALA A 36 14.38 -0.62 8.36
N GLY A 37 15.68 -0.86 8.53
CA GLY A 37 16.31 -0.83 9.86
C GLY A 37 16.26 0.54 10.54
N LYS A 38 16.23 1.64 9.78
CA LYS A 38 16.07 3.00 10.31
C LYS A 38 14.60 3.38 10.50
N LEU A 39 13.73 2.90 9.61
CA LEU A 39 12.29 3.18 9.64
C LEU A 39 11.59 2.40 10.76
N PHE A 40 11.97 1.14 10.95
CA PHE A 40 11.34 0.21 11.87
C PHE A 40 12.39 -0.47 12.76
N PRO A 41 13.18 0.29 13.53
CA PRO A 41 14.12 -0.28 14.48
C PRO A 41 13.35 -1.10 15.53
N ASP A 42 13.89 -2.24 15.95
CA ASP A 42 13.20 -3.16 16.86
C ASP A 42 12.87 -2.48 18.21
N GLU A 43 13.72 -1.55 18.64
CA GLU A 43 13.54 -0.75 19.86
C GLU A 43 12.28 0.11 19.81
N ALA A 44 11.82 0.50 18.62
CA ALA A 44 10.56 1.24 18.46
C ALA A 44 9.32 0.39 18.79
N PHE A 45 9.47 -0.91 19.01
CA PHE A 45 8.39 -1.83 19.35
C PHE A 45 8.60 -2.54 20.69
N ALA A 46 9.65 -2.20 21.45
CA ALA A 46 10.01 -2.89 22.68
C ALA A 46 8.86 -2.91 23.71
N ASP A 47 8.06 -1.84 23.80
CA ASP A 47 6.88 -1.73 24.66
C ASP A 47 5.75 -2.73 24.33
N LEU A 48 5.80 -3.37 23.16
CA LEU A 48 4.81 -4.37 22.73
C LEU A 48 5.14 -5.80 23.20
N PHE A 49 6.32 -6.00 23.78
CA PHE A 49 6.84 -7.31 24.15
C PHE A 49 7.27 -7.33 25.61
N THR A 50 7.29 -8.54 26.18
CA THR A 50 7.82 -8.81 27.52
C THR A 50 9.21 -9.41 27.42
N ASP A 51 10.06 -9.13 28.39
CA ASP A 51 11.43 -9.68 28.43
C ASP A 51 11.45 -11.21 28.62
N VAL A 52 10.35 -11.77 29.12
CA VAL A 52 10.20 -13.22 29.35
C VAL A 52 9.25 -13.79 28.30
N GLY A 53 9.70 -14.83 27.59
CA GLY A 53 8.87 -15.54 26.61
C GLY A 53 9.66 -16.32 25.57
N ARG A 54 8.95 -16.87 24.57
CA ARG A 54 9.56 -17.48 23.39
C ARG A 54 10.19 -16.40 22.52
N ARG A 55 11.28 -16.74 21.83
CA ARG A 55 11.87 -15.88 20.79
C ARG A 55 10.80 -15.58 19.75
N SER A 56 10.43 -14.31 19.65
CA SER A 56 9.46 -13.82 18.68
C SER A 56 10.16 -13.48 17.36
N VAL A 57 9.39 -13.37 16.29
CA VAL A 57 9.90 -12.77 15.04
C VAL A 57 10.29 -11.32 15.34
N PRO A 58 11.46 -10.83 14.89
CA PRO A 58 11.86 -9.44 15.06
C PRO A 58 10.75 -8.48 14.59
N PRO A 59 10.33 -7.52 15.43
CA PRO A 59 9.19 -6.65 15.13
C PRO A 59 9.42 -5.76 13.91
N GLY A 60 10.68 -5.38 13.60
CA GLY A 60 11.04 -4.67 12.37
C GLY A 60 10.73 -5.47 11.11
N ILE A 61 11.00 -6.79 11.11
CA ILE A 61 10.62 -7.68 9.99
C ILE A 61 9.09 -7.72 9.85
N VAL A 62 8.36 -7.86 10.96
CA VAL A 62 6.89 -7.88 10.94
C VAL A 62 6.34 -6.55 10.41
N ALA A 63 6.93 -5.42 10.78
CA ALA A 63 6.56 -4.11 10.27
C ALA A 63 6.76 -3.98 8.76
N VAL A 64 7.90 -4.44 8.22
CA VAL A 64 8.15 -4.50 6.76
C VAL A 64 7.09 -5.34 6.05
N VAL A 65 6.78 -6.53 6.58
CA VAL A 65 5.75 -7.41 6.02
C VAL A 65 4.38 -6.73 6.03
N MET A 66 4.02 -6.00 7.10
CA MET A 66 2.77 -5.26 7.18
C MET A 66 2.70 -4.10 6.17
N VAL A 67 3.82 -3.40 5.92
CA VAL A 67 3.89 -2.34 4.90
C VAL A 67 3.67 -2.94 3.51
N LEU A 68 4.39 -4.00 3.16
CA LEU A 68 4.23 -4.69 1.87
C LEU A 68 2.82 -5.28 1.72
N GLN A 69 2.28 -5.89 2.78
CA GLN A 69 0.90 -6.37 2.83
C GLN A 69 -0.09 -5.27 2.46
N ARG A 70 0.06 -4.08 3.06
CA ARG A 70 -0.84 -2.95 2.80
C ARG A 70 -0.69 -2.41 1.37
N LEU A 71 0.54 -2.32 0.88
CA LEU A 71 0.83 -1.81 -0.47
C LEU A 71 0.34 -2.76 -1.56
N GLU A 72 0.46 -4.06 -1.36
CA GLU A 72 0.10 -5.08 -2.35
C GLU A 72 -1.34 -5.62 -2.17
N GLY A 73 -2.07 -5.14 -1.15
CA GLY A 73 -3.46 -5.50 -0.90
C GLY A 73 -3.67 -6.95 -0.46
N CYS A 74 -2.69 -7.54 0.24
CA CYS A 74 -2.72 -8.95 0.62
C CYS A 74 -3.52 -9.22 1.90
N SER A 75 -4.19 -10.37 1.96
CA SER A 75 -4.62 -10.98 3.22
C SER A 75 -3.41 -11.40 4.07
N ASP A 76 -3.61 -11.68 5.37
CA ASP A 76 -2.52 -12.10 6.25
C ASP A 76 -1.86 -13.41 5.81
N ARG A 77 -2.67 -14.33 5.25
CA ARG A 77 -2.16 -15.61 4.74
C ARG A 77 -1.32 -15.39 3.50
N GLU A 78 -1.78 -14.57 2.57
CA GLU A 78 -1.03 -14.22 1.36
C GLU A 78 0.24 -13.45 1.69
N ALA A 79 0.22 -12.54 2.67
CA ALA A 79 1.41 -11.81 3.09
C ALA A 79 2.48 -12.73 3.67
N VAL A 80 2.09 -13.70 4.49
CA VAL A 80 3.00 -14.74 5.00
C VAL A 80 3.51 -15.66 3.90
N ASP A 81 2.65 -16.05 2.95
CA ASP A 81 3.02 -16.88 1.82
C ASP A 81 4.05 -16.16 0.92
N ARG A 82 3.80 -14.89 0.58
CA ARG A 82 4.76 -14.04 -0.13
C ARG A 82 6.04 -13.85 0.67
N PHE A 83 5.98 -13.60 1.97
CA PHE A 83 7.19 -13.52 2.79
C PHE A 83 8.00 -14.83 2.79
N SER A 84 7.34 -15.97 2.65
CA SER A 84 7.98 -17.29 2.68
C SER A 84 8.60 -17.67 1.33
N PHE A 85 7.97 -17.29 0.22
CA PHE A 85 8.32 -17.79 -1.11
C PHE A 85 8.70 -16.72 -2.15
N ASP A 86 8.45 -15.43 -1.86
CA ASP A 86 8.87 -14.32 -2.73
C ASP A 86 10.20 -13.72 -2.23
N LEU A 87 11.25 -13.89 -3.03
CA LEU A 87 12.58 -13.36 -2.73
C LEU A 87 12.60 -11.84 -2.57
N ARG A 88 11.70 -11.10 -3.23
CA ARG A 88 11.62 -9.64 -3.09
C ARG A 88 11.15 -9.23 -1.70
N TRP A 89 10.28 -10.03 -1.08
CA TRP A 89 9.82 -9.81 0.29
C TRP A 89 10.92 -10.13 1.30
N LYS A 90 11.68 -11.21 1.10
CA LYS A 90 12.88 -11.53 1.89
C LYS A 90 13.95 -10.43 1.78
N HIS A 91 14.21 -9.99 0.55
CA HIS A 91 15.13 -8.90 0.27
C HIS A 91 14.71 -7.60 0.98
N ALA A 92 13.45 -7.19 0.83
CA ALA A 92 12.92 -6.00 1.50
C ALA A 92 13.02 -6.06 3.03
N ALA A 93 12.86 -7.26 3.62
CA ALA A 93 13.02 -7.49 5.05
C ALA A 93 14.48 -7.68 5.50
N GLY A 94 15.45 -7.67 4.57
CA GLY A 94 16.88 -7.80 4.87
C GLY A 94 17.28 -9.19 5.36
N VAL A 95 16.55 -10.23 4.96
CA VAL A 95 16.80 -11.63 5.38
C VAL A 95 17.13 -12.53 4.20
N ASP A 96 17.86 -13.61 4.47
CA ASP A 96 18.20 -14.63 3.48
C ASP A 96 17.03 -15.55 3.13
N PHE A 97 17.19 -16.30 2.03
CA PHE A 97 16.15 -17.12 1.42
C PHE A 97 15.72 -18.28 2.33
N ASP A 98 16.60 -18.74 3.20
CA ASP A 98 16.38 -19.80 4.19
C ASP A 98 15.80 -19.28 5.51
N TYR A 99 15.64 -17.95 5.66
CA TYR A 99 15.00 -17.38 6.83
C TYR A 99 13.57 -17.93 6.95
N PRO A 100 13.18 -18.50 8.10
CA PRO A 100 11.89 -19.17 8.21
C PRO A 100 10.72 -18.20 8.04
N GLY A 101 9.64 -18.68 7.44
CA GLY A 101 8.35 -18.01 7.51
C GLY A 101 7.78 -18.01 8.93
N PHE A 102 6.65 -17.34 9.12
CA PHE A 102 5.94 -17.33 10.40
C PHE A 102 4.44 -17.50 10.17
N VAL A 103 3.70 -17.92 11.20
CA VAL A 103 2.25 -18.11 11.07
C VAL A 103 1.52 -16.76 10.91
N HIS A 104 0.51 -16.71 10.04
CA HIS A 104 -0.27 -15.50 9.74
C HIS A 104 -0.86 -14.79 10.97
N THR A 105 -1.14 -15.53 12.06
CA THR A 105 -1.63 -14.96 13.31
C THR A 105 -0.64 -14.02 13.99
N VAL A 106 0.66 -14.09 13.66
CA VAL A 106 1.66 -13.09 14.12
C VAL A 106 1.25 -11.69 13.67
N LEU A 107 0.75 -11.51 12.44
CA LEU A 107 0.30 -10.20 11.94
C LEU A 107 -0.94 -9.70 12.71
N VAL A 108 -1.85 -10.61 13.03
CA VAL A 108 -3.06 -10.31 13.82
C VAL A 108 -2.67 -9.87 15.24
N ASP A 109 -1.84 -10.66 15.92
CA ASP A 109 -1.38 -10.39 17.28
C ASP A 109 -0.57 -9.09 17.34
N PHE A 110 0.27 -8.84 16.34
CA PHE A 110 1.08 -7.63 16.28
C PHE A 110 0.20 -6.38 16.12
N ARG A 111 -0.80 -6.40 15.23
CA ARG A 111 -1.79 -5.33 15.12
C ARG A 111 -2.58 -5.14 16.42
N ALA A 112 -2.95 -6.22 17.10
CA ALA A 112 -3.64 -6.15 18.39
C ALA A 112 -2.76 -5.58 19.52
N ARG A 113 -1.44 -5.81 19.48
CA ARG A 113 -0.49 -5.18 20.42
C ARG A 113 -0.32 -3.70 20.12
N LEU A 114 -0.12 -3.33 18.85
CA LEU A 114 -0.05 -1.94 18.41
C LEU A 114 -1.29 -1.16 18.86
N ALA A 115 -2.49 -1.69 18.58
CA ALA A 115 -3.76 -1.04 18.94
C ALA A 115 -3.91 -0.78 20.45
N ARG A 116 -3.29 -1.60 21.31
CA ARG A 116 -3.31 -1.44 22.78
C ARG A 116 -2.17 -0.58 23.32
N SER A 117 -1.21 -0.22 22.48
CA SER A 117 -0.05 0.57 22.88
C SER A 117 -0.36 2.06 22.95
N ALA A 118 0.53 2.83 23.59
CA ALA A 118 0.42 4.30 23.61
C ALA A 118 0.62 4.96 22.23
N ARG A 119 1.23 4.23 21.26
CA ARG A 119 1.52 4.73 19.91
C ARG A 119 1.04 3.73 18.84
N PRO A 120 -0.27 3.56 18.64
CA PRO A 120 -0.81 2.54 17.74
C PRO A 120 -0.48 2.78 16.27
N GLU A 121 -0.31 4.03 15.85
CA GLU A 121 -0.10 4.42 14.45
C GLU A 121 1.39 4.51 14.07
N ARG A 122 2.33 4.08 14.92
CA ARG A 122 3.78 4.32 14.72
C ARG A 122 4.35 3.87 13.36
N ILE A 123 3.87 2.75 12.79
CA ILE A 123 4.29 2.28 11.46
C ILE A 123 3.76 3.23 10.37
N PHE A 124 2.50 3.65 10.52
CA PHE A 124 1.86 4.58 9.61
C PHE A 124 2.51 5.97 9.68
N GLU A 125 2.77 6.49 10.88
CA GLU A 125 3.47 7.76 11.12
C GLU A 125 4.83 7.80 10.39
N VAL A 126 5.65 6.76 10.53
CA VAL A 126 6.95 6.66 9.86
C VAL A 126 6.79 6.63 8.34
N THR A 127 5.87 5.79 7.84
CA THR A 127 5.63 5.67 6.39
C THR A 127 5.11 6.99 5.80
N LEU A 128 4.26 7.68 6.56
CA LEU A 128 3.74 9.00 6.21
C LEU A 128 4.85 10.04 6.16
N GLU A 129 5.74 10.06 7.14
CA GLU A 129 6.87 11.01 7.15
C GLU A 129 7.80 10.78 5.95
N VAL A 130 8.09 9.52 5.59
CA VAL A 130 8.83 9.20 4.36
C VAL A 130 8.11 9.73 3.12
N GLY A 131 6.80 9.49 3.02
CA GLY A 131 5.99 10.00 1.92
C GLY A 131 5.99 11.53 1.84
N ARG A 132 6.00 12.21 3.00
CA ARG A 132 6.08 13.67 3.09
C ARG A 132 7.42 14.20 2.60
N GLN A 133 8.52 13.58 3.04
CA GLN A 133 9.88 13.93 2.61
C GLN A 133 10.09 13.68 1.11
N ALA A 134 9.48 12.65 0.57
CA ALA A 134 9.47 12.35 -0.86
C ALA A 134 8.54 13.27 -1.68
N GLY A 135 7.80 14.19 -1.04
CA GLY A 135 6.85 15.09 -1.71
C GLY A 135 5.60 14.38 -2.26
N LEU A 136 5.35 13.14 -1.85
CA LEU A 136 4.21 12.32 -2.31
C LEU A 136 2.92 12.66 -1.58
N ILE A 137 3.02 13.32 -0.42
CA ILE A 137 1.87 13.73 0.38
C ILE A 137 1.50 15.18 0.05
N GLY A 138 0.40 15.34 -0.67
CA GLY A 138 -0.21 16.62 -0.96
C GLY A 138 -1.14 17.13 0.16
N ARG A 139 -2.10 17.99 -0.20
CA ARG A 139 -3.10 18.51 0.75
C ARG A 139 -3.97 17.37 1.28
N ARG A 140 -4.25 17.42 2.59
CA ARG A 140 -5.15 16.51 3.30
C ARG A 140 -6.54 16.61 2.67
N ARG A 141 -6.86 15.70 1.74
CA ARG A 141 -8.22 15.53 1.24
C ARG A 141 -8.97 14.72 2.29
N VAL A 142 -10.12 15.22 2.71
CA VAL A 142 -11.08 14.42 3.50
C VAL A 142 -11.59 13.35 2.54
N LEU A 143 -10.92 12.20 2.56
CA LEU A 143 -11.40 10.97 1.98
C LEU A 143 -12.25 10.35 3.09
N ASP A 144 -13.52 10.73 3.15
CA ASP A 144 -14.48 10.05 4.02
C ASP A 144 -14.53 8.59 3.56
N SER A 145 -14.26 7.69 4.49
CA SER A 145 -13.98 6.25 4.33
C SER A 145 -12.54 5.90 3.95
N THR A 146 -11.94 5.03 4.78
CA THR A 146 -10.95 4.05 4.32
C THR A 146 -11.51 3.43 3.05
N PRO A 147 -10.81 3.43 1.90
CA PRO A 147 -11.30 2.73 0.73
C PRO A 147 -11.42 1.25 1.12
N ILE A 148 -12.63 0.81 1.40
CA ILE A 148 -13.00 -0.58 1.18
C ILE A 148 -12.83 -0.73 -0.32
N TYR A 149 -11.89 -1.57 -0.74
CA TYR A 149 -11.77 -1.99 -2.15
C TYR A 149 -13.01 -2.83 -2.47
N ASP A 150 -14.16 -2.18 -2.54
CA ASP A 150 -15.34 -2.73 -3.16
C ASP A 150 -15.26 -2.35 -4.63
N ALA A 151 -15.32 -3.35 -5.49
CA ALA A 151 -15.26 -3.20 -6.95
C ALA A 151 -16.56 -2.60 -7.52
N VAL A 152 -17.38 -1.92 -6.71
CA VAL A 152 -18.68 -1.37 -7.13
C VAL A 152 -19.01 -0.07 -6.39
N ALA A 153 -18.24 0.98 -6.61
CA ALA A 153 -18.81 2.34 -6.54
C ALA A 153 -19.28 2.75 -7.95
N THR A 154 -20.21 1.99 -8.53
CA THR A 154 -20.87 2.42 -9.76
C THR A 154 -21.70 3.64 -9.41
N MET A 155 -21.27 4.80 -9.88
CA MET A 155 -22.05 6.04 -9.80
C MET A 155 -23.47 5.74 -10.27
N ASP A 156 -24.48 6.09 -9.46
CA ASP A 156 -25.87 5.86 -9.86
C ASP A 156 -26.17 6.55 -11.19
N THR A 157 -27.04 5.96 -12.00
CA THR A 157 -27.32 6.41 -13.38
C THR A 157 -27.64 7.90 -13.46
N VAL A 158 -28.32 8.45 -12.45
CA VAL A 158 -28.68 9.88 -12.41
C VAL A 158 -27.43 10.73 -12.21
N THR A 159 -26.57 10.37 -11.25
CA THR A 159 -25.30 11.05 -11.02
C THR A 159 -24.34 10.92 -12.22
N LEU A 160 -24.35 9.78 -12.94
CA LEU A 160 -23.57 9.57 -14.16
C LEU A 160 -24.00 10.49 -15.29
N ILE A 161 -25.30 10.51 -15.60
CA ILE A 161 -25.86 11.36 -16.65
C ILE A 161 -25.64 12.83 -16.30
N ARG A 162 -25.87 13.23 -15.04
CA ARG A 162 -25.64 14.60 -14.58
C ARG A 162 -24.16 14.99 -14.74
N SER A 163 -23.23 14.11 -14.37
CA SER A 163 -21.80 14.37 -14.52
C SER A 163 -21.38 14.49 -16.00
N ALA A 164 -21.94 13.68 -16.89
CA ALA A 164 -21.71 13.79 -18.33
C ALA A 164 -22.22 15.13 -18.89
N ILE A 165 -23.44 15.52 -18.53
CA ILE A 165 -24.03 16.82 -18.92
C ILE A 165 -23.15 17.97 -18.42
N ARG A 166 -22.69 17.92 -17.17
CA ARG A 166 -21.77 18.92 -16.59
C ARG A 166 -20.47 19.03 -17.38
N GLY A 167 -19.87 17.88 -17.73
CA GLY A 167 -18.66 17.84 -18.55
C GLY A 167 -18.87 18.47 -19.93
N VAL A 168 -19.99 18.16 -20.58
CA VAL A 168 -20.34 18.74 -21.89
C VAL A 168 -20.55 20.25 -21.79
N LEU A 169 -21.31 20.73 -20.80
CA LEU A 169 -21.55 22.17 -20.62
C LEU A 169 -20.26 22.94 -20.30
N ALA A 170 -19.38 22.37 -19.47
CA ALA A 170 -18.08 22.96 -19.16
C ALA A 170 -17.17 23.04 -20.41
N ALA A 171 -17.17 22.01 -21.26
CA ALA A 171 -16.38 21.98 -22.48
C ALA A 171 -16.95 22.86 -23.60
N ALA A 172 -18.25 23.19 -23.56
CA ALA A 172 -18.93 23.91 -24.63
C ALA A 172 -18.64 25.42 -24.68
N GLY A 173 -18.02 26.00 -23.65
CA GLY A 173 -17.67 27.43 -23.60
C GLY A 173 -18.88 28.32 -23.88
N GLU A 174 -18.76 29.23 -24.84
CA GLU A 174 -19.85 30.17 -25.24
C GLU A 174 -21.14 29.47 -25.69
N ARG A 175 -21.06 28.22 -26.15
CA ARG A 175 -22.23 27.43 -26.60
C ARG A 175 -22.99 26.79 -25.45
N ALA A 176 -22.46 26.81 -24.23
CA ALA A 176 -23.10 26.19 -23.06
C ALA A 176 -24.51 26.74 -22.81
N ALA A 177 -24.73 28.05 -22.99
CA ALA A 177 -26.03 28.68 -22.81
C ALA A 177 -27.08 28.19 -23.82
N GLN A 178 -26.68 27.87 -25.05
CA GLN A 178 -27.58 27.34 -26.07
C GLN A 178 -27.89 25.85 -25.80
N LEU A 179 -26.89 25.06 -25.40
CA LEU A 179 -27.08 23.66 -25.02
C LEU A 179 -27.96 23.51 -23.77
N ARG A 180 -27.82 24.39 -22.78
CA ARG A 180 -28.64 24.36 -21.56
C ARG A 180 -30.14 24.50 -21.86
N LYS A 181 -30.52 25.23 -22.91
CA LYS A 181 -31.93 25.39 -23.34
C LYS A 181 -32.56 24.11 -23.89
N GLN A 182 -31.76 23.11 -24.25
CA GLN A 182 -32.24 21.82 -24.75
C GLN A 182 -32.45 20.79 -23.62
N LEU A 183 -32.15 21.15 -22.37
CA LEU A 183 -32.33 20.28 -21.21
C LEU A 183 -33.63 20.63 -20.49
N ASP A 184 -34.58 19.69 -20.47
CA ASP A 184 -35.93 19.90 -19.93
C ASP A 184 -35.98 19.97 -18.39
N ARG A 185 -35.00 19.40 -17.70
CA ARG A 185 -34.99 19.36 -16.23
C ARG A 185 -34.54 20.70 -15.64
N ASP A 186 -35.24 21.14 -14.59
CA ASP A 186 -34.88 22.33 -13.80
C ASP A 186 -33.75 21.99 -12.81
N ASP A 187 -32.56 21.81 -13.35
CA ASP A 187 -31.32 21.58 -12.59
C ASP A 187 -30.27 22.57 -13.11
N ASP A 188 -29.54 23.23 -12.22
CA ASP A 188 -28.50 24.18 -12.62
C ASP A 188 -27.31 23.50 -13.32
N TYR A 189 -27.15 22.19 -13.12
CA TYR A 189 -25.98 21.40 -13.54
C TYR A 189 -24.66 22.11 -13.16
N ALA A 190 -24.64 22.92 -12.11
CA ALA A 190 -23.46 23.62 -11.63
C ALA A 190 -22.80 22.81 -10.51
N ALA A 191 -23.61 22.31 -9.59
CA ALA A 191 -23.17 21.54 -8.44
C ALA A 191 -22.99 20.04 -8.76
N ALA A 192 -22.07 19.39 -8.03
CA ALA A 192 -21.94 17.93 -8.05
C ALA A 192 -23.02 17.27 -7.17
N GLY A 193 -23.27 15.98 -7.39
CA GLY A 193 -24.19 15.18 -6.58
C GLY A 193 -25.55 14.95 -7.25
N LYS A 194 -26.56 14.61 -6.45
CA LYS A 194 -27.93 14.37 -6.92
C LYS A 194 -28.69 15.70 -7.13
N PRO A 195 -29.63 15.75 -8.08
CA PRO A 195 -30.53 16.89 -8.21
C PRO A 195 -31.32 17.08 -6.92
N VAL A 196 -31.56 18.33 -6.52
CA VAL A 196 -32.48 18.65 -5.43
C VAL A 196 -33.89 18.44 -5.95
N CYS A 197 -34.70 17.65 -5.22
CA CYS A 197 -36.12 17.46 -5.52
C CYS A 197 -36.95 18.57 -4.89
#